data_AF-A0A915Z4Z5-F1
#
_entry.id   AF-A0A915Z4Z5-F1
#
_cell.length_a   1.000
_cell.length_b   1.000
_cell.length_c   1.000
_cell.angle_alpha   90.00
_cell.angle_beta   90.00
_cell.angle_gamma   90.00
#
_symmetry.space_group_name_H-M   'P 1'
#
loop_
_entity.id
_entity.type
_entity.pdbx_description
1 polymer ?
#
loop_
_entity_poly.entity_id
_entity_poly.type
_entity_poly.pdbx_seq_one_letter_code
_entity_poly.pdbx_strand_id
1 'polypeptide(L)'
;MDVVKNVSKLLIKVSIIYPTKDECCGAVEGYLSLNHASFFFNFTEDDWIVFYNENIHKQLTKQVRFVRGTLSSKSREAIFSIFGSHLSPINTNAGPSEIAKWKRKPEVKDCFEGLFKKMNPKDKNSSIVLASVIGKVLQNGHSNAELAYVLAICSTILNPNHDEIMLKKNIMKQKVKKFLVSFSQTGIIYSDFEDNSYEEEESGNETEDDEEDNV
;
A
#
# COMPACT_ATOMS: atom_id res chain seq x y z
N MET A 1 -24.81 4.54 12.65
CA MET A 1 -23.48 4.09 13.11
C MET A 1 -22.77 3.49 11.92
N ASP A 2 -21.57 3.94 11.59
CA ASP A 2 -20.91 3.60 10.32
C ASP A 2 -20.02 2.37 10.49
N VAL A 3 -20.63 1.17 10.37
CA VAL A 3 -19.95 -0.13 10.45
C VAL A 3 -18.79 -0.19 9.46
N VAL A 4 -19.01 0.30 8.23
CA VAL A 4 -18.00 0.33 7.17
C VAL A 4 -16.79 1.13 7.64
N LYS A 5 -16.97 2.36 8.12
CA LYS A 5 -15.86 3.20 8.58
C LYS A 5 -15.09 2.60 9.74
N ASN A 6 -15.76 1.97 10.69
CA ASN A 6 -15.10 1.37 11.86
C ASN A 6 -14.34 0.10 11.49
N VAL A 7 -14.94 -0.76 10.66
CA VAL A 7 -14.29 -1.98 10.17
C VAL A 7 -13.13 -1.66 9.23
N SER A 8 -13.26 -0.65 8.35
CA SER A 8 -12.12 -0.19 7.53
C SER A 8 -10.93 0.20 8.40
N LYS A 9 -11.15 0.99 9.46
CA LYS A 9 -10.09 1.38 10.40
C LYS A 9 -9.46 0.17 11.08
N LEU A 10 -10.28 -0.82 11.46
CA LEU A 10 -9.80 -2.08 12.03
C LEU A 10 -8.94 -2.84 11.02
N LEU A 11 -9.41 -3.05 9.79
CA LEU A 11 -8.67 -3.76 8.73
C LEU A 11 -7.31 -3.10 8.44
N ILE A 12 -7.29 -1.77 8.33
CA ILE A 12 -6.05 -1.01 8.09
C ILE A 12 -5.09 -1.16 9.28
N LYS A 13 -5.61 -1.19 10.50
CA LYS A 13 -4.83 -1.36 11.74
C LYS A 13 -4.36 -2.80 11.94
N VAL A 14 -5.15 -3.79 11.51
CA VAL A 14 -4.91 -5.24 11.65
C VAL A 14 -4.11 -5.80 10.47
N SER A 15 -3.62 -4.94 9.59
CA SER A 15 -2.57 -5.21 8.61
C SER A 15 -3.01 -5.57 7.18
N ILE A 16 -4.19 -5.13 6.74
CA ILE A 16 -4.73 -5.57 5.45
C ILE A 16 -4.95 -4.41 4.47
N ILE A 17 -3.93 -4.12 3.67
CA ILE A 17 -4.00 -3.15 2.55
C ILE A 17 -4.66 -3.77 1.30
N TYR A 18 -4.60 -5.10 1.21
CA TYR A 18 -5.20 -5.92 0.15
C TYR A 18 -6.00 -7.08 0.75
N PRO A 19 -7.15 -6.80 1.41
CA PRO A 19 -7.90 -7.84 2.08
C PRO A 19 -8.62 -8.73 1.09
N THR A 20 -8.64 -10.03 1.40
CA THR A 20 -9.56 -10.96 0.76
C THR A 20 -10.99 -10.68 1.22
N LYS A 21 -11.94 -11.23 0.47
CA LYS A 21 -13.35 -11.15 0.83
C LYS A 21 -13.63 -11.77 2.20
N ASP A 22 -12.97 -12.89 2.51
CA ASP A 22 -13.12 -13.62 3.78
C ASP A 22 -12.51 -12.84 4.95
N GLU A 23 -11.34 -12.23 4.76
CA GLU A 23 -10.73 -11.35 5.77
C GLU A 23 -11.62 -10.15 6.09
N CYS A 24 -12.22 -9.57 5.05
CA CYS A 24 -13.21 -8.50 5.23
C CYS A 24 -14.44 -9.00 5.98
N CYS A 25 -14.98 -10.17 5.62
CA CYS A 25 -16.16 -10.74 6.26
C CYS A 25 -15.91 -11.02 7.74
N GLY A 26 -14.83 -11.75 8.07
CA GLY A 26 -14.46 -12.05 9.45
C GLY A 26 -14.19 -10.80 10.31
N ALA A 27 -13.61 -9.74 9.72
CA ALA A 27 -13.43 -8.48 10.43
C ALA A 27 -14.77 -7.77 10.74
N VAL A 28 -15.72 -7.82 9.81
CA VAL A 28 -17.08 -7.30 10.04
C VAL A 28 -17.80 -8.12 11.11
N GLU A 29 -17.75 -9.45 11.03
CA GLU A 29 -18.36 -10.37 11.99
C GLU A 29 -17.81 -10.15 13.40
N GLY A 30 -16.48 -10.06 13.54
CA GLY A 30 -15.83 -9.77 14.82
C GLY A 30 -16.26 -8.41 15.39
N TYR A 31 -16.35 -7.38 14.55
CA TYR A 31 -16.83 -6.07 14.98
C TYR A 31 -18.29 -6.10 15.43
N LEU A 32 -19.18 -6.71 14.63
CA LEU A 32 -20.61 -6.79 14.94
C LEU A 32 -20.86 -7.66 16.16
N SER A 33 -20.16 -8.79 16.31
CA SER A 33 -20.28 -9.65 17.50
C SER A 33 -19.93 -8.91 18.80
N LEU A 34 -18.96 -8.00 18.75
CA LEU A 34 -18.53 -7.23 19.93
C LEU A 34 -19.38 -5.99 20.21
N ASN A 35 -19.89 -5.33 19.17
CA ASN A 35 -20.52 -4.00 19.30
C ASN A 35 -22.04 -4.03 19.05
N HIS A 36 -22.53 -5.03 18.31
CA HIS A 36 -23.89 -5.17 17.80
C HIS A 36 -24.36 -6.63 17.82
N ALA A 37 -24.04 -7.37 18.88
CA ALA A 37 -24.29 -8.81 19.00
C ALA A 37 -25.74 -9.20 18.70
N SER A 38 -26.70 -8.46 19.25
CA SER A 38 -28.13 -8.72 19.05
C SER A 38 -28.58 -8.53 17.60
N PHE A 39 -27.92 -7.68 16.83
CA PHE A 39 -28.18 -7.53 15.41
C PHE A 39 -27.58 -8.71 14.63
N PHE A 40 -26.33 -9.07 14.92
CA PHE A 40 -25.62 -10.13 14.21
C PHE A 40 -26.22 -11.52 14.46
N PHE A 41 -26.61 -11.85 15.70
CA PHE A 41 -27.19 -13.14 16.05
C PHE A 41 -28.62 -13.36 15.50
N ASN A 42 -29.23 -12.36 14.85
CA ASN A 42 -30.51 -12.54 14.16
C ASN A 42 -30.36 -13.16 12.76
N PHE A 43 -29.14 -13.26 12.23
CA PHE A 43 -28.89 -13.85 10.93
C PHE A 43 -28.64 -15.35 11.03
N THR A 44 -29.16 -16.12 10.07
CA THR A 44 -28.59 -17.43 9.73
C THR A 44 -27.29 -17.25 8.94
N GLU A 45 -26.49 -18.30 8.78
CA GLU A 45 -25.25 -18.23 8.01
C GLU A 45 -25.49 -17.78 6.55
N ASP A 46 -26.49 -18.36 5.88
CA ASP A 46 -26.83 -18.01 4.51
C ASP A 46 -27.35 -16.56 4.40
N ASP A 47 -28.23 -16.13 5.31
CA ASP A 47 -28.77 -14.76 5.32
C ASP A 47 -27.68 -13.73 5.58
N TRP A 48 -26.71 -14.07 6.43
CA TRP A 48 -25.56 -13.22 6.71
C TRP A 48 -24.70 -13.00 5.47
N ILE A 49 -24.38 -14.07 4.74
CA ILE A 49 -23.54 -14.00 3.53
C ILE A 49 -24.20 -13.09 2.48
N VAL A 50 -25.52 -13.22 2.26
CA VAL A 50 -26.28 -12.37 1.35
C VAL A 50 -26.24 -10.92 1.82
N PHE A 51 -26.56 -10.67 3.10
CA PHE A 51 -26.58 -9.32 3.67
C PHE A 51 -25.21 -8.64 3.56
N TYR A 52 -24.13 -9.33 3.91
CA TYR A 52 -22.77 -8.81 3.82
C TYR A 52 -22.41 -8.40 2.40
N ASN A 53 -22.68 -9.26 1.42
CA ASN A 53 -22.36 -9.00 0.00
C ASN A 53 -23.09 -7.78 -0.55
N GLU A 54 -24.39 -7.68 -0.27
CA GLU A 54 -25.24 -6.61 -0.81
C GLU A 54 -25.02 -5.27 -0.10
N ASN A 55 -24.77 -5.28 1.21
CA ASN A 55 -24.85 -4.06 2.03
C ASN A 55 -23.47 -3.53 2.47
N ILE A 56 -22.50 -4.42 2.71
CA ILE A 56 -21.24 -4.07 3.38
C ILE A 56 -20.05 -4.18 2.44
N HIS A 57 -19.93 -5.30 1.71
CA HIS A 57 -18.72 -5.65 0.98
C HIS A 57 -18.28 -4.56 0.00
N LYS A 58 -19.17 -4.10 -0.88
CA LYS A 58 -18.86 -3.06 -1.89
C LYS A 58 -18.39 -1.75 -1.25
N GLN A 59 -19.03 -1.32 -0.16
CA GLN A 59 -18.68 -0.09 0.54
C GLN A 59 -17.33 -0.22 1.25
N LEU A 60 -17.08 -1.37 1.88
CA LEU A 60 -15.85 -1.66 2.59
C LEU A 60 -14.65 -1.71 1.64
N THR A 61 -14.78 -2.41 0.52
CA THR A 61 -13.77 -2.47 -0.53
C THR A 61 -13.47 -1.08 -1.09
N LYS A 62 -14.50 -0.25 -1.33
CA LYS A 62 -14.32 1.14 -1.77
C LYS A 62 -13.53 1.98 -0.76
N GLN A 63 -13.82 1.84 0.54
CA GLN A 63 -13.10 2.56 1.59
C GLN A 63 -11.63 2.11 1.72
N VAL A 64 -11.36 0.80 1.67
CA VAL A 64 -9.99 0.28 1.68
C VAL A 64 -9.21 0.76 0.45
N ARG A 65 -9.84 0.74 -0.74
CA ARG A 65 -9.27 1.29 -1.99
C ARG A 65 -8.96 2.78 -1.85
N PHE A 66 -9.87 3.57 -1.26
CA PHE A 66 -9.67 4.99 -1.02
C PHE A 66 -8.48 5.27 -0.10
N VAL A 67 -8.34 4.53 1.01
CA VAL A 67 -7.20 4.67 1.92
C VAL A 67 -5.90 4.32 1.22
N ARG A 68 -5.88 3.24 0.46
CA ARG A 68 -4.72 2.82 -0.34
C ARG A 68 -4.31 3.88 -1.37
N GLY A 69 -5.28 4.46 -2.06
CA GLY A 69 -5.06 5.59 -2.98
C GLY A 69 -4.48 6.81 -2.26
N THR A 70 -5.01 7.14 -1.08
CA THR A 70 -4.52 8.26 -0.26
C THR A 70 -3.07 8.05 0.17
N LEU A 71 -2.72 6.86 0.66
CA LEU A 71 -1.35 6.51 1.01
C LEU A 71 -0.42 6.62 -0.20
N SER A 72 -0.84 6.09 -1.36
CA SER A 72 -0.07 6.18 -2.61
C SER A 72 0.25 7.61 -3.00
N SER A 73 -0.75 8.49 -2.99
CA SER A 73 -0.59 9.90 -3.33
C SER A 73 0.32 10.62 -2.34
N LYS A 74 0.12 10.43 -1.03
CA LYS A 74 0.98 11.03 0.00
C LYS A 74 2.43 10.55 -0.10
N SER A 75 2.66 9.26 -0.36
CA SER A 75 4.01 8.72 -0.55
C SER A 75 4.70 9.32 -1.76
N ARG A 76 4.01 9.42 -2.89
CA ARG A 76 4.53 10.08 -4.09
C ARG A 76 4.91 11.52 -3.79
N GLU A 77 3.99 12.28 -3.20
CA GLU A 77 4.21 13.68 -2.84
C GLU A 77 5.39 13.84 -1.89
N ALA A 78 5.54 12.97 -0.88
CA ALA A 78 6.66 13.00 0.04
C ALA A 78 8.00 12.74 -0.65
N ILE A 79 8.05 11.75 -1.55
CA ILE A 79 9.25 11.44 -2.36
C ILE A 79 9.62 12.63 -3.24
N PHE A 80 8.66 13.16 -4.01
CA PHE A 80 8.89 14.32 -4.89
C PHE A 80 9.15 15.62 -4.11
N SER A 81 8.63 15.78 -2.90
CA SER A 81 8.97 16.92 -2.05
C SER A 81 10.43 16.91 -1.62
N ILE A 82 11.05 15.73 -1.50
CA ILE A 82 12.44 15.58 -1.08
C ILE A 82 13.40 15.58 -2.28
N PHE A 83 13.05 14.85 -3.34
CA PHE A 83 13.91 14.66 -4.51
C PHE A 83 13.49 15.44 -5.75
N GLY A 84 12.36 16.16 -5.73
CA GLY A 84 11.72 16.70 -6.94
C GLY A 84 12.59 17.64 -7.75
N SER A 85 13.52 18.36 -7.12
CA SER A 85 14.52 19.19 -7.83
C SER A 85 15.56 18.37 -8.60
N HIS A 86 15.72 17.10 -8.26
CA HIS A 86 16.68 16.15 -8.84
C HIS A 86 16.03 15.11 -9.75
N LEU A 87 14.70 15.00 -9.74
CA LEU A 87 13.97 14.05 -10.58
C LEU A 87 13.46 14.76 -11.83
N SER A 88 13.89 14.29 -13.00
CA SER A 88 13.24 14.69 -14.24
C SER A 88 11.74 14.33 -14.23
N PRO A 89 10.83 15.18 -14.76
CA PRO A 89 9.41 14.85 -14.82
C PRO A 89 9.17 13.54 -15.57
N ILE A 90 8.20 12.76 -15.10
CA ILE A 90 7.71 11.58 -15.82
C ILE A 90 6.20 11.66 -15.98
N ASN A 91 5.73 11.38 -17.20
CA ASN A 91 4.32 11.21 -17.47
C ASN A 91 3.85 9.90 -16.82
N THR A 92 2.83 9.95 -15.97
CA THR A 92 2.23 8.75 -15.35
C THR A 92 1.53 7.84 -16.36
N ASN A 93 1.21 8.37 -17.54
CA ASN A 93 0.64 7.63 -18.67
C ASN A 93 1.73 7.13 -19.64
N ALA A 94 3.02 7.29 -19.31
CA ALA A 94 4.12 6.78 -20.11
C ALA A 94 4.07 5.25 -20.20
N GLY A 95 4.42 4.71 -21.36
CA GLY A 95 4.48 3.25 -21.55
C GLY A 95 5.61 2.61 -20.72
N PRO A 96 5.56 1.29 -20.48
CA PRO A 96 6.58 0.58 -19.69
C PRO A 96 8.02 0.85 -20.16
N SER A 97 8.26 0.90 -21.49
CA SER A 97 9.59 1.18 -22.03
C SER A 97 10.09 2.60 -21.75
N GLU A 98 9.20 3.59 -21.70
CA GLU A 98 9.56 4.98 -21.37
C GLU A 98 9.86 5.12 -19.87
N ILE A 99 9.06 4.44 -19.04
CA ILE A 99 9.27 4.35 -17.60
C ILE A 99 10.63 3.71 -17.30
N ALA A 100 10.93 2.57 -17.91
CA ALA A 100 12.22 1.88 -17.75
C ALA A 100 13.39 2.79 -18.14
N LYS A 101 13.29 3.53 -19.25
CA LYS A 101 14.31 4.51 -19.66
C LYS A 101 14.49 5.63 -18.64
N TRP A 102 13.39 6.17 -18.10
CA TRP A 102 13.44 7.20 -17.07
C TRP A 102 14.11 6.68 -15.78
N LYS A 103 13.75 5.48 -15.34
CA LYS A 103 14.32 4.83 -14.15
C LYS A 103 15.81 4.53 -14.27
N ARG A 104 16.29 4.25 -15.48
CA ARG A 104 17.72 4.04 -15.77
C ARG A 104 18.54 5.33 -15.83
N LYS A 105 17.92 6.51 -15.74
CA LYS A 105 18.66 7.77 -15.67
C LYS A 105 19.51 7.79 -14.38
N PRO A 106 20.78 8.26 -14.46
CA PRO A 106 21.65 8.36 -13.28
C PRO A 106 20.99 9.12 -12.12
N GLU A 107 20.29 10.21 -12.42
CA GLU A 107 19.56 11.03 -11.45
C GLU A 107 18.52 10.23 -10.64
N VAL A 108 17.79 9.33 -11.28
CA VAL A 108 16.75 8.52 -10.61
C VAL A 108 17.39 7.43 -9.76
N LYS A 109 18.45 6.80 -10.26
CA LYS A 109 19.26 5.84 -9.50
C LYS A 109 19.88 6.49 -8.27
N ASP A 110 20.44 7.70 -8.42
CA ASP A 110 21.01 8.46 -7.31
C ASP A 110 19.96 8.81 -6.26
N CYS A 111 18.73 9.14 -6.66
CA CYS A 111 17.61 9.35 -5.75
C CYS A 111 17.21 8.06 -5.01
N PHE A 112 17.18 6.92 -5.71
CA PHE A 112 16.90 5.61 -5.10
C PHE A 112 17.94 5.24 -4.04
N GLU A 113 19.23 5.31 -4.37
CA GLU A 113 20.31 5.10 -3.40
C GLU A 113 20.28 6.15 -2.28
N GLY A 114 19.84 7.37 -2.62
CA GLY A 114 19.64 8.49 -1.71
C GLY A 114 18.62 8.22 -0.62
N LEU A 115 17.64 7.32 -0.83
CA LEU A 115 16.66 6.92 0.19
C LEU A 115 17.35 6.42 1.47
N PHE A 116 18.51 5.78 1.33
CA PHE A 116 19.24 5.15 2.43
C PHE A 116 20.34 6.06 3.00
N LYS A 117 20.49 7.27 2.47
CA LYS A 117 21.48 8.27 2.94
C LYS A 117 20.83 9.25 3.92
N LYS A 118 21.65 9.94 4.71
CA LYS A 118 21.20 11.04 5.57
C LYS A 118 20.76 12.24 4.73
N MET A 119 19.70 12.94 5.15
CA MET A 119 19.29 14.20 4.52
C MET A 119 20.40 15.25 4.54
N ASN A 120 21.14 15.34 5.65
CA ASN A 120 22.32 16.16 5.78
C ASN A 120 23.50 15.30 6.27
N PRO A 121 24.43 14.91 5.37
CA PRO A 121 25.59 14.10 5.75
C PRO A 121 26.51 14.73 6.80
N LYS A 122 26.48 16.07 6.93
CA LYS A 122 27.31 16.80 7.91
C LYS A 122 26.70 16.81 9.32
N ASP A 123 25.39 16.56 9.43
CA ASP A 123 24.68 16.50 10.70
C ASP A 123 24.53 15.05 11.17
N LYS A 124 25.15 14.73 12.32
CA LYS A 124 25.09 13.39 12.90
C LYS A 124 23.67 12.99 13.30
N ASN A 125 22.82 13.94 13.66
CA ASN A 125 21.44 13.70 14.10
C ASN A 125 20.44 13.76 12.93
N SER A 126 20.91 14.03 11.71
CA SER A 126 20.04 14.05 10.54
C SER A 126 19.44 12.68 10.26
N SER A 127 18.12 12.66 10.06
CA SER A 127 17.38 11.46 9.67
C SER A 127 17.82 10.97 8.30
N ILE A 128 17.71 9.65 8.11
CA ILE A 128 17.79 9.03 6.78
C ILE A 128 16.58 9.49 5.96
N VAL A 129 16.79 9.71 4.66
CA VAL A 129 15.73 10.20 3.76
C VAL A 129 14.47 9.33 3.82
N LEU A 130 14.63 8.00 3.83
CA LEU A 130 13.52 7.05 3.97
C LEU A 130 12.70 7.30 5.24
N ALA A 131 13.34 7.56 6.37
CA ALA A 131 12.65 7.87 7.62
C ALA A 131 11.89 9.20 7.53
N SER A 132 12.44 10.19 6.83
CA SER A 132 11.76 11.46 6.56
C SER A 132 10.57 11.30 5.60
N VAL A 133 10.66 10.44 4.59
CA VAL A 133 9.51 10.08 3.73
C VAL A 133 8.41 9.47 4.59
N ILE A 134 8.75 8.48 5.42
CA ILE A 134 7.79 7.82 6.32
C ILE A 134 7.13 8.84 7.25
N GLY A 135 7.90 9.73 7.89
CA GLY A 135 7.38 10.76 8.78
C GLY A 135 6.51 11.83 8.11
N LYS A 136 6.66 12.04 6.79
CA LYS A 136 5.77 12.91 6.00
C LYS A 136 4.45 12.23 5.64
N VAL A 137 4.46 10.90 5.49
CA VAL A 137 3.30 10.13 5.02
C VAL A 137 2.44 9.64 6.19
N LEU A 138 3.09 9.07 7.20
CA LEU A 138 2.48 8.37 8.30
C LEU A 138 2.48 9.23 9.56
N GLN A 139 1.36 9.18 10.28
CA GLN A 139 1.23 9.81 11.59
C GLN A 139 1.74 8.88 12.69
N ASN A 140 1.86 9.42 13.90
CA ASN A 140 2.14 8.60 15.08
C ASN A 140 1.02 7.57 15.27
N GLY A 141 1.41 6.31 15.52
CA GLY A 141 0.46 5.20 15.69
C GLY A 141 -0.01 4.51 14.40
N HIS A 142 0.71 4.69 13.29
CA HIS A 142 0.49 3.93 12.05
C HIS A 142 0.67 2.42 12.27
N SER A 143 0.01 1.61 11.45
CA SER A 143 0.14 0.15 11.48
C SER A 143 1.40 -0.32 10.73
N ASN A 144 1.85 -1.54 11.03
CA ASN A 144 2.92 -2.18 10.28
C ASN A 144 2.55 -2.33 8.80
N ALA A 145 1.28 -2.50 8.45
CA ALA A 145 0.88 -2.58 7.05
C ALA A 145 0.92 -1.24 6.33
N GLU A 146 0.58 -0.14 7.00
CA GLU A 146 0.78 1.20 6.44
C GLU A 146 2.28 1.44 6.19
N LEU A 147 3.13 1.08 7.15
CA LEU A 147 4.58 1.17 6.99
C LEU A 147 5.08 0.30 5.82
N ALA A 148 4.70 -0.98 5.78
CA ALA A 148 5.05 -1.89 4.68
C ALA A 148 4.59 -1.38 3.32
N TYR A 149 3.41 -0.76 3.25
CA TYR A 149 2.89 -0.19 2.02
C TYR A 149 3.69 1.03 1.55
N VAL A 150 4.07 1.92 2.47
CA VAL A 150 4.94 3.06 2.14
C VAL A 150 6.32 2.57 1.67
N LEU A 151 6.90 1.56 2.33
CA LEU A 151 8.16 0.96 1.90
C LEU A 151 8.06 0.31 0.52
N ALA A 152 6.95 -0.40 0.24
CA ALA A 152 6.65 -0.97 -1.07
C ALA A 152 6.54 0.09 -2.16
N ILE A 153 5.95 1.25 -1.85
CA ILE A 153 5.89 2.37 -2.78
C ILE A 153 7.29 2.93 -3.05
N CYS A 154 8.09 3.16 -2.01
CA CYS A 154 9.48 3.62 -2.14
C CYS A 154 10.33 2.63 -2.97
N SER A 155 10.14 1.32 -2.78
CA SER A 155 10.83 0.26 -3.52
C SER A 155 10.31 0.03 -4.94
N THR A 156 9.24 0.73 -5.35
CA THR A 156 8.66 0.60 -6.68
C THR A 156 8.84 1.87 -7.50
N ILE A 157 8.61 3.06 -6.95
CA ILE A 157 8.63 4.32 -7.71
C ILE A 157 10.04 4.63 -8.25
N LEU A 158 11.05 4.59 -7.38
CA LEU A 158 12.42 5.00 -7.74
C LEU A 158 13.31 3.81 -8.13
N ASN A 159 12.83 2.58 -7.98
CA ASN A 159 13.66 1.40 -8.18
C ASN A 159 14.02 1.20 -9.66
N PRO A 160 15.32 1.26 -10.02
CA PRO A 160 15.78 1.15 -11.41
C PRO A 160 15.58 -0.24 -12.02
N ASN A 161 15.40 -1.27 -11.20
CA ASN A 161 15.25 -2.66 -11.61
C ASN A 161 13.76 -3.08 -11.77
N HIS A 162 12.83 -2.14 -11.60
CA HIS A 162 11.40 -2.37 -11.78
C HIS A 162 10.91 -1.56 -12.98
N ASP A 163 10.57 -2.21 -14.09
CA ASP A 163 10.30 -1.51 -15.36
C ASP A 163 8.95 -0.75 -15.40
N GLU A 164 8.14 -0.84 -14.34
CA GLU A 164 6.84 -0.16 -14.25
C GLU A 164 6.78 0.85 -13.10
N ILE A 165 6.03 1.94 -13.30
CA ILE A 165 5.63 2.90 -12.26
C ILE A 165 4.24 2.55 -11.71
N MET A 166 3.43 1.84 -12.50
CA MET A 166 2.12 1.38 -12.07
C MET A 166 2.27 0.42 -10.90
N LEU A 167 1.57 0.76 -9.82
CA LEU A 167 1.49 -0.03 -8.59
C LEU A 167 0.52 -1.20 -8.82
N LYS A 168 0.84 -2.14 -9.71
CA LYS A 168 0.01 -3.33 -9.98
C LYS A 168 -0.35 -4.01 -8.65
N LYS A 169 -1.63 -4.34 -8.47
CA LYS A 169 -2.19 -4.90 -7.23
C LYS A 169 -1.36 -6.09 -6.73
N ASN A 170 -1.06 -7.05 -7.61
CA ASN A 170 -0.33 -8.27 -7.26
C ASN A 170 1.11 -8.00 -6.80
N ILE A 171 1.87 -7.19 -7.55
CA ILE A 171 3.25 -6.82 -7.21
C ILE A 171 3.29 -6.12 -5.84
N MET A 172 2.38 -5.17 -5.64
CA MET A 172 2.31 -4.42 -4.38
C MET A 172 1.90 -5.31 -3.21
N LYS A 173 0.97 -6.25 -3.41
CA LYS A 173 0.57 -7.23 -2.39
C LYS A 173 1.77 -8.07 -1.95
N GLN A 174 2.57 -8.56 -2.90
CA GLN A 174 3.78 -9.33 -2.62
C GLN A 174 4.85 -8.49 -1.91
N LYS A 175 5.10 -7.26 -2.37
CA LYS A 175 6.04 -6.32 -1.71
C LYS A 175 5.63 -6.04 -0.26
N VAL A 176 4.35 -5.75 -0.01
CA VAL A 176 3.84 -5.53 1.36
C VAL A 176 4.07 -6.76 2.23
N LYS A 177 3.71 -7.95 1.74
CA LYS A 177 3.91 -9.21 2.47
C LYS A 177 5.39 -9.42 2.82
N LYS A 178 6.29 -9.15 1.88
CA LYS A 178 7.74 -9.23 2.12
C LYS A 178 8.19 -8.29 3.24
N PHE A 179 7.83 -7.00 3.17
CA PHE A 179 8.22 -6.04 4.20
C PHE A 179 7.66 -6.40 5.59
N LEU A 180 6.42 -6.92 5.65
CA LEU A 180 5.83 -7.41 6.90
C LEU A 180 6.65 -8.58 7.49
N VAL A 181 7.14 -9.50 6.65
CA VAL A 181 8.04 -10.58 7.09
C VAL A 181 9.38 -10.01 7.58
N SER A 182 10.01 -9.10 6.82
CA SER A 182 11.28 -8.47 7.20
C SER A 182 11.21 -7.75 8.56
N PHE A 183 10.08 -7.10 8.89
CA PHE A 183 9.89 -6.49 10.21
C PHE A 183 9.99 -7.48 11.38
N SER A 184 9.55 -8.72 11.18
CA SER A 184 9.52 -9.75 12.23
C SER A 184 10.83 -10.54 12.37
N GLN A 185 11.69 -10.50 11.36
CA GLN A 185 12.89 -11.36 11.30
C GLN A 185 14.19 -10.57 11.46
N THR A 186 14.47 -9.64 10.54
CA THR A 186 15.81 -9.06 10.34
C THR A 186 15.86 -7.54 10.44
N GLY A 187 14.70 -6.87 10.48
CA GLY A 187 14.59 -5.44 10.23
C GLY A 187 14.74 -5.11 8.74
N ILE A 188 14.50 -3.84 8.38
CA ILE A 188 14.54 -3.39 6.99
C ILE A 188 15.96 -3.14 6.53
N ILE A 189 16.36 -3.85 5.47
CA ILE A 189 17.68 -3.74 4.86
C ILE A 189 17.58 -3.36 3.38
N TYR A 190 18.69 -2.89 2.81
CA TYR A 190 18.73 -2.42 1.42
C TYR A 190 18.28 -3.49 0.40
N SER A 191 18.62 -4.76 0.62
CA SER A 191 18.22 -5.86 -0.26
C SER A 191 16.72 -6.13 -0.28
N ASP A 192 15.96 -5.66 0.72
CA ASP A 192 14.49 -5.73 0.68
C ASP A 192 13.91 -4.91 -0.48
N PHE A 193 14.64 -3.88 -0.93
CA PHE A 193 14.22 -2.96 -1.98
C PHE A 193 14.68 -3.38 -3.38
N GLU A 194 15.79 -4.11 -3.51
CA GLU A 194 16.33 -4.53 -4.82
C GLU A 194 15.71 -5.81 -5.36
N ASP A 195 15.17 -6.65 -4.49
CA ASP A 195 14.58 -7.93 -4.87
C ASP A 195 13.35 -7.72 -5.75
N ASN A 196 13.39 -8.28 -6.96
CA ASN A 196 12.29 -8.29 -7.91
C ASN A 196 11.76 -9.70 -8.18
N SER A 197 12.07 -10.69 -7.33
CA SER A 197 11.48 -12.02 -7.40
C SER A 197 10.00 -11.96 -6.99
N TYR A 198 9.17 -11.55 -7.93
CA TYR A 198 7.72 -11.48 -7.80
C TYR A 198 7.14 -12.44 -8.83
N GLU A 199 6.60 -13.55 -8.35
CA GLU A 199 5.89 -14.49 -9.22
C GLU A 199 4.60 -13.82 -9.68
N GLU A 200 4.31 -13.82 -10.98
CA GLU A 200 2.97 -13.48 -11.46
C GLU A 200 2.02 -14.57 -10.97
N GLU A 201 1.33 -14.35 -9.85
CA GLU A 201 0.18 -15.18 -9.50
C GLU A 201 -0.88 -14.99 -10.59
N GLU A 202 -1.31 -16.10 -11.20
CA GLU A 202 -2.46 -16.12 -12.11
C GLU A 202 -3.61 -15.37 -11.43
N SER A 203 -4.17 -14.42 -12.17
CA SER A 203 -5.39 -13.72 -11.83
C SER A 203 -6.50 -14.75 -11.58
N GLY A 204 -6.59 -15.27 -10.36
CA GLY A 204 -7.82 -15.88 -9.87
C GLY A 204 -8.90 -14.82 -10.07
N ASN A 205 -9.94 -15.18 -10.82
CA ASN A 205 -11.10 -14.35 -11.14
C ASN A 205 -11.76 -13.79 -9.87
N GLU A 206 -11.13 -12.81 -9.21
CA GLU A 206 -11.83 -11.76 -8.53
C GLU A 206 -12.27 -10.83 -9.66
N THR A 207 -13.44 -11.10 -10.23
CA THR A 207 -14.20 -10.07 -10.95
C THR A 207 -14.49 -8.96 -9.95
N GLU A 208 -13.51 -8.10 -9.69
CA GLU A 208 -13.77 -6.71 -9.39
C GLU A 208 -14.31 -6.16 -10.70
N ASP A 209 -15.58 -5.79 -10.74
CA ASP A 209 -16.14 -5.04 -11.87
C ASP A 209 -15.23 -3.84 -12.12
N ASP A 210 -14.42 -3.96 -13.18
CA ASP A 210 -13.65 -2.91 -13.81
C ASP A 210 -14.64 -1.98 -14.51
N GLU A 211 -15.45 -1.25 -13.74
CA GLU A 211 -15.99 0.02 -14.22
C GLU A 211 -14.90 1.08 -14.00
N GLU A 212 -14.05 1.21 -15.02
CA GLU A 212 -13.37 2.44 -15.35
C GLU A 212 -14.40 3.58 -15.43
N ASP A 213 -14.66 4.25 -14.32
CA ASP A 213 -15.19 5.61 -14.37
C ASP A 213 -14.05 6.53 -14.84
N ASN A 214 -13.86 6.53 -16.17
CA ASN A 214 -13.23 7.61 -16.91
C ASN A 214 -14.07 8.88 -16.73
N VAL A 215 -13.64 9.81 -15.86
CA VAL A 215 -13.72 11.27 -16.07
C VAL A 215 -12.58 11.97 -15.32
#